data_AF-A0A1Q7ISZ9-F1
#
_entry.id   AF-A0A1Q7ISZ9-F1
#
_cell.length_a   1.000
_cell.length_b   1.000
_cell.length_c   1.000
_cell.angle_alpha   90.00
_cell.angle_beta   90.00
_cell.angle_gamma   90.00
#
_symmetry.space_group_name_H-M   'P 1'
#
loop_
_entity.id
_entity.type
_entity.pdbx_description
1 polymer ?
#
loop_
_entity_poly.entity_id
_entity_poly.type
_entity_poly.pdbx_seq_one_letter_code
_entity_poly.pdbx_strand_id
1 'polypeptide(L)'
;MIDIAEERVLTSSGGSMEKALHHPGLTERVVASFGRTVAGRLALCMLFGAFIAGAIVFVTPADAVLVAKQVLVWLTLTLLVLALVYGVVHGIAFMRRRRIVSLPALMPQTDIAILNWRREKSVFLGTDAPQEDASWIFQLRMAELERAKAGRTSEPRPWNRLAARLFDYAIWGLMLALLLSELHGAGVIGDNAAFWVGHPLVAPMLITATWVPVEALLIAALQQTPGKWLFGVYLQFSISDAYAKRDVRAQLQRALRRAFRVWWEGIACGFPLLAPILIAVAYETVAQNGETDWDFAEDCLVTHSPPGVLNTVTGVVGLAAMLWLYGVAWHEPMAESIAMAKTAIVSWVPSPPSLLSSGFQGDVGKIGSIDRTLTAPSAAAPQIRSPAVNDADTTALFAERQARLALLRGEGPRMLNAGNWRRAGELCQAWSNLEFWSPDPWRCLGYAMQAQGYHQDAITAFRKAAQYDPGDRSLDAAIEKSQKGIVLDFLNRYRR
;
A
#
# COMPACT_ATOMS: atom_id res chain seq x y z
N MET A 1 50.02 21.01 -40.77
CA MET A 1 49.42 22.28 -40.32
C MET A 1 48.04 22.36 -40.93
N ILE A 2 47.04 22.03 -40.14
CA ILE A 2 45.62 22.28 -40.42
C ILE A 2 45.12 23.00 -39.17
N ASP A 3 44.47 24.13 -39.40
CA ASP A 3 44.29 25.24 -38.47
C ASP A 3 43.37 24.92 -37.28
N ILE A 4 43.76 25.43 -36.11
CA ILE A 4 43.08 25.30 -34.80
C ILE A 4 41.86 26.25 -34.71
N ALA A 5 41.29 26.67 -35.84
CA ALA A 5 40.22 27.66 -35.91
C ALA A 5 38.80 27.06 -36.04
N GLU A 6 38.65 25.83 -36.52
CA GLU A 6 37.32 25.22 -36.73
C GLU A 6 36.72 24.55 -35.48
N GLU A 7 37.51 24.28 -34.44
CA GLU A 7 37.02 23.63 -33.22
C GLU A 7 36.30 24.59 -32.25
N ARG A 8 36.35 25.91 -32.52
CA ARG A 8 35.70 26.94 -31.66
C ARG A 8 34.29 27.34 -32.08
N VAL A 9 33.75 26.82 -33.19
CA VAL A 9 32.41 27.21 -33.67
C VAL A 9 31.31 26.21 -33.28
N LEU A 10 31.66 24.98 -32.90
CA LEU A 10 30.68 23.98 -32.43
C LEU A 10 30.49 23.95 -30.90
N THR A 11 31.17 24.81 -30.14
CA THR A 11 31.10 24.84 -28.67
C THR A 11 30.37 26.06 -28.08
N SER A 12 29.69 26.88 -28.91
CA SER A 12 29.06 28.14 -28.45
C SER A 12 27.55 28.29 -28.70
N SER A 13 26.78 27.21 -28.91
CA SER A 13 25.31 27.32 -28.79
C SER A 13 24.88 27.00 -27.36
N GLY A 14 24.63 28.06 -26.59
CA GLY A 14 24.15 28.00 -25.22
C GLY A 14 22.82 27.28 -25.08
N GLY A 15 22.88 26.02 -24.67
CA GLY A 15 21.92 25.44 -23.76
C GLY A 15 22.61 25.34 -22.42
N SER A 16 22.17 26.11 -21.43
CA SER A 16 22.56 25.94 -20.03
C SER A 16 22.38 24.47 -19.67
N MET A 17 23.47 23.70 -19.70
CA MET A 17 23.56 22.39 -19.09
C MET A 17 23.56 22.66 -17.60
N GLU A 18 22.36 22.93 -17.09
CA GLU A 18 22.06 23.12 -15.69
C GLU A 18 22.61 21.86 -15.02
N LYS A 19 23.68 22.05 -14.25
CA LYS A 19 24.30 21.03 -13.43
C LYS A 19 23.18 20.36 -12.63
N ALA A 20 22.71 19.20 -13.08
CA ALA A 20 21.88 18.27 -12.32
C ALA A 20 22.72 17.59 -11.23
N LEU A 21 23.47 18.40 -10.49
CA LEU A 21 24.13 18.04 -9.26
C LEU A 21 23.06 18.16 -8.18
N HIS A 22 22.82 17.04 -7.49
CA HIS A 22 22.16 17.00 -6.18
C HIS A 22 22.82 18.02 -5.24
N HIS A 23 22.36 19.26 -5.27
CA HIS A 23 22.65 20.24 -4.24
C HIS A 23 21.44 20.28 -3.34
N PRO A 24 21.44 19.50 -2.24
CA PRO A 24 20.41 19.65 -1.25
C PRO A 24 20.44 21.08 -0.74
N GLY A 25 19.30 21.77 -0.80
CA GLY A 25 19.19 23.16 -0.38
C GLY A 25 19.68 23.34 1.07
N LEU A 26 20.09 24.56 1.44
CA LEU A 26 20.56 24.84 2.81
C LEU A 26 19.54 24.38 3.87
N THR A 27 18.24 24.45 3.56
CA THR A 27 17.13 23.98 4.39
C THR A 27 17.07 22.45 4.51
N GLU A 28 17.41 21.72 3.45
CA GLU A 28 17.45 20.25 3.41
C GLU A 28 18.55 19.71 4.34
N ARG A 29 19.71 20.39 4.42
CA ARG A 29 20.79 20.00 5.35
C ARG A 29 20.45 20.29 6.81
N VAL A 30 19.79 21.40 7.09
CA VAL A 30 19.51 21.83 8.47
C VAL A 30 18.37 20.99 9.07
N VAL A 31 17.24 20.83 8.37
CA VAL A 31 16.11 20.04 8.89
C VAL A 31 16.43 18.55 8.91
N ALA A 32 17.12 18.03 7.88
CA ALA A 32 17.52 16.63 7.87
C ALA A 32 18.64 16.31 8.89
N SER A 33 19.52 17.25 9.24
CA SER A 33 20.51 17.02 10.30
C SER A 33 19.89 17.13 11.69
N PHE A 34 19.04 18.13 11.94
CA PHE A 34 18.41 18.35 13.24
C PHE A 34 17.51 17.17 13.65
N GLY A 35 16.68 16.66 12.73
CA GLY A 35 15.83 15.49 12.95
C GLY A 35 16.57 14.14 13.05
N ARG A 36 17.85 14.07 12.62
CA ARG A 36 18.68 12.85 12.76
C ARG A 36 19.38 12.78 14.12
N THR A 37 19.74 13.93 14.71
CA THR A 37 20.33 13.95 16.06
C THR A 37 19.32 13.55 17.13
N VAL A 38 19.77 12.88 18.18
CA VAL A 38 18.91 12.53 19.33
C VAL A 38 18.44 13.79 20.05
N ALA A 39 19.32 14.78 20.20
CA ALA A 39 19.00 16.07 20.82
C ALA A 39 17.91 16.84 20.06
N GLY A 40 18.03 16.96 18.73
CA GLY A 40 17.02 17.64 17.92
C GLY A 40 15.67 16.92 17.94
N ARG A 41 15.66 15.58 18.00
CA ARG A 41 14.43 14.79 18.19
C ARG A 41 13.76 15.05 19.53
N LEU A 42 14.53 15.08 20.61
CA LEU A 42 14.02 15.38 21.95
C LEU A 42 13.48 16.82 22.03
N ALA A 43 14.19 17.80 21.48
CA ALA A 43 13.75 19.19 21.44
C ALA A 43 12.40 19.32 20.70
N LEU A 44 12.26 18.66 19.55
CA LEU A 44 11.03 18.68 18.76
C LEU A 44 9.88 17.98 19.49
N CYS A 45 10.14 16.85 20.16
CA CYS A 45 9.14 16.18 21.00
C CYS A 45 8.72 17.03 22.20
N MET A 46 9.65 17.74 22.85
CA MET A 46 9.33 18.64 23.96
C MET A 46 8.50 19.85 23.51
N LEU A 47 8.88 20.49 22.40
CA LEU A 47 8.11 21.60 21.83
C LEU A 47 6.70 21.15 21.46
N PHE A 48 6.58 19.98 20.81
CA PHE A 48 5.29 19.40 20.48
C PHE A 48 4.47 19.08 21.75
N GLY A 49 5.08 18.45 22.76
CA GLY A 49 4.42 18.16 24.03
C GLY A 49 3.91 19.42 24.73
N ALA A 50 4.71 20.49 24.74
CA ALA A 50 4.32 21.79 25.30
C ALA A 50 3.15 22.42 24.53
N PHE A 51 3.17 22.35 23.20
CA PHE A 51 2.09 22.85 22.35
C PHE A 51 0.77 22.09 22.61
N ILE A 52 0.82 20.75 22.68
CA ILE A 52 -0.35 19.92 23.00
C ILE A 52 -0.86 20.20 24.42
N ALA A 53 0.04 20.30 25.40
CA ALA A 53 -0.35 20.62 26.77
C ALA A 53 -1.05 21.99 26.86
N GLY A 54 -0.52 23.00 26.15
CA GLY A 54 -1.17 24.31 26.04
C GLY A 54 -2.56 24.22 25.41
N ALA A 55 -2.70 23.46 24.33
CA ALA A 55 -4.00 23.23 23.68
C ALA A 55 -4.99 22.51 24.61
N ILE A 56 -4.54 21.52 25.40
CA ILE A 56 -5.40 20.83 26.37
C ILE A 56 -5.91 21.80 27.42
N VAL A 57 -5.03 22.61 28.01
CA VAL A 57 -5.42 23.61 29.02
C VAL A 57 -6.44 24.60 28.46
N PHE A 58 -6.28 25.03 27.21
CA PHE A 58 -7.22 25.94 26.55
C PHE A 58 -8.61 25.32 26.31
N VAL A 59 -8.66 24.02 25.99
CA VAL A 59 -9.89 23.32 25.60
C VAL A 59 -10.62 22.68 26.79
N THR A 60 -9.95 22.39 27.91
CA THR A 60 -10.57 21.74 29.08
C THR A 60 -11.50 22.68 29.84
N PRO A 61 -12.82 22.41 29.89
CA PRO A 61 -13.77 23.23 30.64
C PRO A 61 -13.70 22.95 32.15
N ALA A 62 -14.30 23.83 32.96
CA ALA A 62 -14.36 23.68 34.42
C ALA A 62 -15.03 22.36 34.86
N ASP A 63 -16.01 21.87 34.10
CA ASP A 63 -16.71 20.60 34.32
C ASP A 63 -16.04 19.41 33.60
N ALA A 64 -14.70 19.36 33.67
CA ALA A 64 -13.88 18.42 32.90
C ALA A 64 -14.31 16.95 33.04
N VAL A 65 -14.82 16.53 34.20
CA VAL A 65 -15.24 15.14 34.46
C VAL A 65 -16.50 14.77 33.68
N LEU A 66 -17.49 15.67 33.61
CA LEU A 66 -18.74 15.41 32.89
C LEU A 66 -18.49 15.35 31.39
N VAL A 67 -17.72 16.31 30.89
CA VAL A 67 -17.30 16.37 29.48
C VAL A 67 -16.48 15.14 29.11
N ALA A 68 -15.52 14.75 29.96
CA ALA A 68 -14.74 13.53 29.77
C ALA A 68 -15.63 12.28 29.59
N LYS A 69 -16.65 12.12 30.45
CA LYS A 69 -17.58 10.99 30.35
C LYS A 69 -18.34 10.99 29.02
N GLN A 70 -18.87 12.14 28.61
CA GLN A 70 -19.59 12.25 27.34
C GLN A 70 -18.68 11.98 26.14
N VAL A 71 -17.49 12.57 26.12
CA VAL A 71 -16.49 12.38 25.05
C VAL A 71 -16.10 10.90 24.95
N LEU A 72 -15.86 10.21 26.06
CA LEU A 72 -15.56 8.78 26.06
C LEU A 72 -16.71 7.93 25.47
N VAL A 73 -17.95 8.26 25.80
CA VAL A 73 -19.13 7.58 25.23
C VAL A 73 -19.21 7.81 23.72
N TRP A 74 -19.11 9.05 23.25
CA TRP A 74 -19.15 9.34 21.81
C TRP A 74 -17.99 8.73 21.04
N LEU A 75 -16.78 8.78 21.60
CA LEU A 75 -15.59 8.20 21.01
C LEU A 75 -15.73 6.68 20.87
N THR A 76 -16.19 5.99 21.92
CA THR A 76 -16.41 4.53 21.87
C THR A 76 -17.49 4.16 20.85
N LEU A 77 -18.62 4.87 20.82
CA LEU A 77 -19.65 4.66 19.80
C LEU A 77 -19.10 4.88 18.38
N THR A 78 -18.32 5.94 18.17
CA THR A 78 -17.72 6.23 16.87
C THR A 78 -16.75 5.13 16.45
N LEU A 79 -15.89 4.65 17.35
CA LEU A 79 -14.97 3.55 17.06
C LEU A 79 -15.72 2.25 16.73
N LEU A 80 -16.84 1.95 17.41
CA LEU A 80 -17.68 0.79 17.09
C LEU A 80 -18.30 0.90 15.70
N VAL A 81 -18.80 2.08 15.33
CA VAL A 81 -19.34 2.33 13.98
C VAL A 81 -18.25 2.18 12.92
N LEU A 82 -17.06 2.74 13.15
CA LEU A 82 -15.92 2.60 12.22
C LEU A 82 -15.49 1.14 12.07
N ALA A 83 -15.46 0.37 13.17
CA ALA A 83 -15.15 -1.06 13.15
C ALA A 83 -16.20 -1.86 12.36
N LEU A 84 -17.49 -1.53 12.51
CA LEU A 84 -18.57 -2.12 11.73
C LEU A 84 -18.42 -1.80 10.23
N VAL A 85 -18.18 -0.54 9.87
CA VAL A 85 -17.96 -0.11 8.48
C VAL A 85 -16.79 -0.88 7.86
N TYR A 86 -15.66 -0.96 8.56
CA TYR A 86 -14.50 -1.73 8.12
C TYR A 86 -14.86 -3.22 7.94
N GLY A 87 -15.55 -3.83 8.91
CA GLY A 87 -15.98 -5.22 8.84
C GLY A 87 -16.87 -5.53 7.63
N VAL A 88 -17.80 -4.61 7.30
CA VAL A 88 -18.65 -4.72 6.10
C VAL A 88 -17.82 -4.64 4.82
N VAL A 89 -16.94 -3.65 4.70
CA VAL A 89 -16.08 -3.48 3.51
C VAL A 89 -15.15 -4.69 3.33
N HIS A 90 -14.52 -5.14 4.41
CA HIS A 90 -13.67 -6.33 4.42
C HIS A 90 -14.45 -7.58 4.01
N GLY A 91 -15.66 -7.77 4.53
CA GLY A 91 -16.54 -8.88 4.14
C GLY A 91 -16.91 -8.86 2.65
N ILE A 92 -17.23 -7.69 2.09
CA ILE A 92 -17.51 -7.53 0.67
C ILE A 92 -16.26 -7.83 -0.17
N ALA A 93 -15.10 -7.30 0.22
CA ALA A 93 -13.84 -7.56 -0.47
C ALA A 93 -13.52 -9.07 -0.47
N PHE A 94 -13.65 -9.74 0.68
CA PHE A 94 -13.45 -11.17 0.81
C PHE A 94 -14.39 -11.99 -0.11
N MET A 95 -15.67 -11.61 -0.20
CA MET A 95 -16.62 -12.27 -1.11
C MET A 95 -16.27 -12.07 -2.58
N ARG A 96 -15.82 -10.88 -2.98
CA ARG A 96 -15.39 -10.59 -4.36
C ARG A 96 -14.15 -11.40 -4.76
N ARG A 97 -13.18 -11.54 -3.85
CA ARG A 97 -11.95 -12.34 -4.08
C ARG A 97 -12.27 -13.78 -4.48
N ARG A 98 -13.30 -14.39 -3.88
CA ARG A 98 -13.71 -15.77 -4.21
C ARG A 98 -14.31 -15.93 -5.61
N ARG A 99 -14.69 -14.84 -6.29
CA ARG A 99 -15.42 -14.88 -7.57
C ARG A 99 -14.59 -14.53 -8.80
N ILE A 100 -13.38 -13.98 -8.64
CA ILE A 100 -12.60 -13.44 -9.77
C ILE A 100 -11.58 -14.48 -10.24
N VAL A 101 -11.75 -14.95 -11.49
CA VAL A 101 -10.75 -15.68 -12.27
C VAL A 101 -9.91 -14.67 -13.03
N SER A 102 -8.58 -14.70 -12.85
CA SER A 102 -7.64 -13.77 -13.46
C SER A 102 -7.50 -14.02 -14.96
N LEU A 103 -7.95 -13.10 -15.81
CA LEU A 103 -7.59 -13.06 -17.23
C LEU A 103 -6.29 -12.25 -17.39
N PRO A 104 -5.28 -12.75 -18.14
CA PRO A 104 -4.05 -12.00 -18.37
C PRO A 104 -4.31 -10.84 -19.34
N ALA A 105 -4.04 -9.62 -18.89
CA ALA A 105 -3.99 -8.45 -19.77
C ALA A 105 -2.65 -8.39 -20.51
N LEU A 106 -2.68 -8.12 -21.82
CA LEU A 106 -1.49 -7.88 -22.65
C LEU A 106 -0.88 -6.51 -22.29
N MET A 107 0.07 -6.50 -21.36
CA MET A 107 0.90 -5.33 -21.06
C MET A 107 2.29 -5.45 -21.69
N PRO A 108 2.96 -4.34 -22.03
CA PRO A 108 4.36 -4.35 -22.46
C PRO A 108 5.27 -5.00 -21.42
N GLN A 109 6.32 -5.74 -21.85
CA GLN A 109 7.20 -6.46 -20.91
C GLN A 109 7.94 -5.54 -19.92
N THR A 110 8.26 -4.31 -20.32
CA THR A 110 8.88 -3.29 -19.43
C THR A 110 7.93 -2.88 -18.32
N ASP A 111 6.67 -2.62 -18.67
CA ASP A 111 5.63 -2.24 -17.72
C ASP A 111 5.34 -3.39 -16.76
N ILE A 112 5.35 -4.63 -17.26
CA ILE A 112 5.25 -5.84 -16.42
C ILE A 112 6.43 -5.93 -15.45
N ALA A 113 7.66 -5.67 -15.89
CA ALA A 113 8.83 -5.72 -15.02
C ALA A 113 8.79 -4.63 -13.94
N ILE A 114 8.34 -3.42 -14.28
CA ILE A 114 8.15 -2.31 -13.33
C ILE A 114 7.02 -2.65 -12.35
N LEU A 115 5.89 -3.19 -12.83
CA LEU A 115 4.75 -3.60 -12.00
C LEU A 115 5.14 -4.74 -11.04
N ASN A 116 5.82 -5.78 -11.52
CA ASN A 116 6.28 -6.89 -10.69
C ASN A 116 7.33 -6.42 -9.69
N TRP A 117 8.22 -5.49 -10.07
CA TRP A 117 9.14 -4.89 -9.13
C TRP A 117 8.40 -4.09 -8.05
N ARG A 118 7.40 -3.30 -8.44
CA ARG A 118 6.64 -2.45 -7.54
C ARG A 118 5.76 -3.23 -6.56
N ARG A 119 5.14 -4.32 -7.02
CA ARG A 119 4.19 -5.16 -6.25
C ARG A 119 4.85 -6.35 -5.57
N GLU A 120 5.69 -7.08 -6.29
CA GLU A 120 6.28 -8.36 -5.87
C GLU A 120 7.76 -8.21 -5.45
N LYS A 121 8.37 -7.04 -5.66
CA LYS A 121 9.81 -6.80 -5.43
C LYS A 121 10.70 -7.73 -6.26
N SER A 122 10.19 -8.20 -7.39
CA SER A 122 10.91 -9.05 -8.32
C SER A 122 10.87 -8.47 -9.72
N VAL A 123 12.04 -8.37 -10.36
CA VAL A 123 12.16 -7.96 -11.76
C VAL A 123 12.13 -9.23 -12.62
N PHE A 124 11.11 -9.39 -13.46
CA PHE A 124 11.10 -10.44 -14.48
C PHE A 124 11.92 -9.95 -15.68
N LEU A 125 13.06 -10.60 -15.93
CA LEU A 125 13.84 -10.40 -17.14
C LEU A 125 13.34 -11.42 -18.17
N GLY A 126 12.44 -10.99 -19.06
CA GLY A 126 12.09 -11.77 -20.25
C GLY A 126 13.30 -11.93 -21.16
N THR A 127 13.27 -12.94 -22.04
CA THR A 127 14.35 -13.21 -23.01
C THR A 127 14.42 -12.21 -24.16
N ASP A 128 13.41 -11.33 -24.31
CA ASP A 128 13.25 -10.44 -25.47
C ASP A 128 13.11 -8.98 -25.05
N ALA A 129 14.01 -8.48 -24.19
CA ALA A 129 14.03 -7.05 -23.86
C ALA A 129 14.58 -6.24 -25.06
N PRO A 130 13.91 -5.15 -25.48
CA PRO A 130 14.48 -4.24 -26.47
C PRO A 130 15.77 -3.62 -25.90
N GLN A 131 16.84 -3.69 -26.69
CA GLN A 131 18.20 -3.25 -26.33
C GLN A 131 18.33 -1.73 -26.10
N GLU A 132 17.31 -0.93 -26.43
CA GLU A 132 17.49 0.50 -26.62
C GLU A 132 17.56 1.34 -25.34
N ASP A 133 17.31 0.79 -24.14
CA ASP A 133 17.72 1.46 -22.90
C ASP A 133 17.62 0.54 -21.68
N ALA A 134 18.72 -0.10 -21.28
CA ALA A 134 18.80 -0.86 -20.01
C ALA A 134 19.12 0.03 -18.79
N SER A 135 19.25 1.34 -18.99
CA SER A 135 19.63 2.32 -17.97
C SER A 135 18.62 2.40 -16.81
N TRP A 136 17.32 2.22 -17.09
CA TRP A 136 16.27 2.18 -16.06
C TRP A 136 16.40 0.97 -15.13
N ILE A 137 16.85 -0.20 -15.62
CA ILE A 137 17.09 -1.40 -14.79
C ILE A 137 18.19 -1.10 -13.76
N PHE A 138 19.25 -0.42 -14.18
CA PHE A 138 20.31 0.02 -13.27
C PHE A 138 19.78 1.03 -12.24
N GLN A 139 18.94 1.98 -12.64
CA GLN A 139 18.30 2.92 -11.69
C GLN A 139 17.40 2.21 -10.69
N LEU A 140 16.60 1.22 -11.11
CA LEU A 140 15.80 0.40 -10.21
C LEU A 140 16.66 -0.36 -9.21
N ARG A 141 17.76 -0.98 -9.68
CA ARG A 141 18.72 -1.65 -8.81
C ARG A 141 19.40 -0.69 -7.85
N MET A 142 19.76 0.51 -8.31
CA MET A 142 20.34 1.54 -7.44
C MET A 142 19.33 2.00 -6.39
N ALA A 143 18.07 2.19 -6.77
CA ALA A 143 16.99 2.53 -5.85
C ALA A 143 16.72 1.40 -4.83
N GLU A 144 16.84 0.13 -5.23
CA GLU A 144 16.82 -1.01 -4.30
C GLU A 144 18.00 -1.01 -3.34
N LEU A 145 19.21 -0.76 -3.84
CA LEU A 145 20.42 -0.69 -3.01
C LEU A 145 20.35 0.47 -2.02
N GLU A 146 19.89 1.65 -2.43
CA GLU A 146 19.66 2.79 -1.54
C GLU A 146 18.59 2.48 -0.49
N ARG A 147 17.52 1.80 -0.89
CA ARG A 147 16.47 1.34 0.02
C ARG A 147 17.01 0.35 1.05
N ALA A 148 17.76 -0.66 0.61
CA ALA A 148 18.38 -1.67 1.46
C ALA A 148 19.40 -1.06 2.41
N LYS A 149 20.27 -0.16 1.90
CA LYS A 149 21.24 0.60 2.71
C LYS A 149 20.55 1.45 3.77
N ALA A 150 19.39 2.02 3.46
CA ALA A 150 18.59 2.80 4.40
C ALA A 150 17.73 1.95 5.35
N GLY A 151 17.76 0.61 5.25
CA GLY A 151 16.93 -0.29 6.06
C GLY A 151 15.43 -0.13 5.81
N ARG A 152 15.05 0.39 4.63
CA ARG A 152 13.65 0.65 4.26
C ARG A 152 13.02 -0.59 3.61
N THR A 153 11.75 -0.85 3.88
CA THR A 153 10.96 -1.91 3.26
C THR A 153 9.83 -1.30 2.41
N SER A 154 9.50 -1.95 1.29
CA SER A 154 8.30 -1.63 0.49
C SER A 154 7.11 -2.52 0.89
N GLU A 155 7.14 -3.11 2.08
CA GLU A 155 6.00 -3.90 2.56
C GLU A 155 4.80 -3.00 2.83
N PRO A 156 3.58 -3.44 2.47
CA PRO A 156 2.39 -2.66 2.72
C PRO A 156 2.18 -2.46 4.22
N ARG A 157 2.31 -1.22 4.70
CA ARG A 157 1.99 -0.83 6.08
C ARG A 157 0.84 0.19 6.08
N PRO A 158 -0.40 -0.26 5.82
CA PRO A 158 -1.55 0.64 5.67
C PRO A 158 -1.83 1.45 6.94
N TRP A 159 -1.67 0.87 8.12
CA TRP A 159 -1.85 1.56 9.40
C TRP A 159 -0.87 2.72 9.60
N ASN A 160 0.41 2.53 9.26
CA ASN A 160 1.40 3.61 9.35
C ASN A 160 1.08 4.76 8.38
N ARG A 161 0.58 4.44 7.18
CA ARG A 161 0.15 5.44 6.19
C ARG A 161 -1.05 6.24 6.71
N LEU A 162 -2.05 5.55 7.26
CA LEU A 162 -3.24 6.18 7.83
C LEU A 162 -2.88 7.04 9.03
N ALA A 163 -2.09 6.51 9.98
CA ALA A 163 -1.66 7.23 11.17
C ALA A 163 -0.87 8.50 10.84
N ALA A 164 0.06 8.42 9.87
CA ALA A 164 0.80 9.59 9.39
C ALA A 164 -0.13 10.68 8.84
N ARG A 165 -1.15 10.28 8.09
CA ARG A 165 -2.10 11.21 7.48
C ARG A 165 -3.07 11.81 8.49
N LEU A 166 -3.60 11.01 9.42
CA LEU A 166 -4.44 11.51 10.52
C LEU A 166 -3.66 12.49 11.40
N PHE A 167 -2.39 12.23 11.66
CA PHE A 167 -1.53 13.13 12.43
C PHE A 167 -1.29 14.46 11.71
N ASP A 168 -0.98 14.41 10.40
CA ASP A 168 -0.84 15.59 9.55
C ASP A 168 -2.13 16.44 9.55
N TYR A 169 -3.30 15.82 9.35
CA TYR A 169 -4.60 16.52 9.40
C TYR A 169 -4.92 17.08 10.77
N ALA A 170 -4.62 16.35 11.85
CA ALA A 170 -4.91 16.81 13.20
C ALA A 170 -4.09 18.05 13.58
N ILE A 171 -2.79 18.06 13.27
CA ILE A 171 -1.93 19.24 13.49
C ILE A 171 -2.39 20.41 12.64
N TRP A 172 -2.63 20.18 11.35
CA TRP A 172 -3.06 21.25 10.45
C TRP A 172 -4.42 21.83 10.85
N GLY A 173 -5.36 20.98 11.23
CA GLY A 173 -6.66 21.44 11.72
C GLY A 173 -6.56 22.25 13.01
N LEU A 174 -5.63 21.92 13.92
CA LEU A 174 -5.40 22.70 15.13
C LEU A 174 -4.80 24.08 14.78
N MET A 175 -3.86 24.12 13.83
CA MET A 175 -3.31 25.39 13.34
C MET A 175 -4.40 26.27 12.69
N LEU A 176 -5.28 25.68 11.89
CA LEU A 176 -6.41 26.39 11.29
C LEU A 176 -7.43 26.85 12.32
N ALA A 177 -7.72 26.06 13.35
CA ALA A 177 -8.64 26.44 14.41
C ALA A 177 -8.11 27.63 15.21
N LEU A 178 -6.81 27.63 15.55
CA LEU A 178 -6.16 28.77 16.20
C LEU A 178 -6.19 30.03 15.31
N LEU A 179 -5.85 29.89 14.02
CA LEU A 179 -5.93 30.99 13.07
C LEU A 179 -7.35 31.54 12.94
N LEU A 180 -8.37 30.67 12.87
CA LEU A 180 -9.77 31.06 12.79
C LEU A 180 -10.22 31.80 14.05
N SER A 181 -9.79 31.34 15.23
CA SER A 181 -10.06 32.00 16.52
C SER A 181 -9.50 33.42 16.55
N GLU A 182 -8.26 33.62 16.11
CA GLU A 182 -7.65 34.95 16.04
C GLU A 182 -8.34 35.87 15.01
N LEU A 183 -8.67 35.35 13.83
CA LEU A 183 -9.37 36.12 12.79
C LEU A 183 -10.79 36.50 13.21
N HIS A 184 -11.46 35.63 13.95
CA HIS A 184 -12.77 35.92 14.54
C HIS A 184 -12.66 36.97 15.66
N GLY A 185 -11.69 36.83 16.56
CA GLY A 185 -11.41 37.83 17.61
C GLY A 185 -11.01 39.20 17.06
N ALA A 186 -10.35 39.24 15.90
CA ALA A 186 -10.03 40.48 15.17
C ALA A 186 -11.22 41.05 14.38
N GLY A 187 -12.39 40.40 14.38
CA GLY A 187 -13.59 40.85 13.67
C GLY A 187 -13.52 40.69 12.15
N VAL A 188 -12.52 39.96 11.62
CA VAL A 188 -12.37 39.71 10.17
C VAL A 188 -13.41 38.69 9.69
N ILE A 189 -13.78 37.74 10.55
CA ILE A 189 -14.75 36.68 10.26
C ILE A 189 -15.94 36.82 11.20
N GLY A 190 -17.13 37.04 10.63
CA GLY A 190 -18.37 37.12 11.40
C GLY A 190 -18.83 35.79 11.98
N ASP A 191 -19.67 35.84 13.01
CA ASP A 191 -20.13 34.68 13.80
C ASP A 191 -20.70 33.55 12.95
N ASN A 192 -21.52 33.89 11.96
CA ASN A 192 -22.12 32.91 11.04
C ASN A 192 -21.05 32.14 10.23
N ALA A 193 -20.02 32.83 9.75
CA ALA A 193 -18.96 32.20 8.98
C ALA A 193 -18.09 31.32 9.90
N ALA A 194 -17.78 31.79 11.11
CA ALA A 194 -17.06 31.00 12.11
C ALA A 194 -17.81 29.71 12.47
N PHE A 195 -19.13 29.79 12.67
CA PHE A 195 -20.00 28.63 12.94
C PHE A 195 -19.93 27.60 11.81
N TRP A 196 -20.15 28.01 10.55
CA TRP A 196 -20.15 27.09 9.42
C TRP A 196 -18.78 26.47 9.16
N VAL A 197 -17.70 27.24 9.30
CA VAL A 197 -16.33 26.72 9.14
C VAL A 197 -15.96 25.73 10.25
N GLY A 198 -16.44 25.96 11.48
CA GLY A 198 -16.23 25.07 12.63
C GLY A 198 -17.16 23.85 12.68
N HIS A 199 -18.20 23.80 11.85
CA HIS A 199 -19.23 22.76 11.89
C HIS A 199 -18.64 21.35 11.65
N PRO A 200 -19.00 20.31 12.42
CA PRO A 200 -18.38 18.98 12.34
C PRO A 200 -18.46 18.29 10.97
N LEU A 201 -19.44 18.65 10.13
CA LEU A 201 -19.56 18.13 8.76
C LEU A 201 -18.73 18.90 7.72
N VAL A 202 -18.38 20.16 8.01
CA VAL A 202 -17.72 21.08 7.05
C VAL A 202 -16.24 21.23 7.39
N ALA A 203 -15.90 21.37 8.67
CA ALA A 203 -14.51 21.53 9.13
C ALA A 203 -13.56 20.45 8.59
N PRO A 204 -13.90 19.14 8.63
CA PRO A 204 -13.02 18.10 8.06
C PRO A 204 -12.77 18.27 6.56
N MET A 205 -13.75 18.76 5.80
CA MET A 205 -13.57 19.03 4.38
C MET A 205 -12.57 20.17 4.15
N LEU A 206 -12.72 21.26 4.91
CA LEU A 206 -11.83 22.42 4.79
C LEU A 206 -10.40 22.09 5.24
N ILE A 207 -10.26 21.37 6.36
CA ILE A 207 -8.95 20.93 6.88
C ILE A 207 -8.23 20.07 5.85
N THR A 208 -8.92 19.07 5.29
CA THR A 208 -8.29 18.15 4.35
C THR A 208 -8.03 18.79 2.99
N ALA A 209 -8.91 19.68 2.51
CA ALA A 209 -8.73 20.38 1.24
C ALA A 209 -7.56 21.37 1.28
N THR A 210 -7.46 22.17 2.34
CA THR A 210 -6.37 23.15 2.51
C THR A 210 -5.02 22.48 2.77
N TRP A 211 -5.01 21.25 3.29
CA TRP A 211 -3.78 20.47 3.43
C TRP A 211 -3.18 20.02 2.10
N VAL A 212 -3.96 19.84 1.04
CA VAL A 212 -3.48 19.35 -0.28
C VAL A 212 -2.27 20.15 -0.81
N PRO A 213 -2.33 21.49 -0.96
CA PRO A 213 -1.18 22.27 -1.41
C PRO A 213 -0.02 22.26 -0.39
N VAL A 214 -0.32 22.23 0.91
CA VAL A 214 0.71 22.20 1.97
C VAL A 214 1.48 20.88 1.94
N GLU A 215 0.78 19.75 1.82
CA GLU A 215 1.38 18.42 1.65
C GLU A 215 2.28 18.39 0.41
N ALA A 216 1.79 18.93 -0.72
CA ALA A 216 2.57 18.98 -1.95
C ALA A 216 3.85 19.80 -1.81
N LEU A 217 3.78 20.96 -1.14
CA LEU A 217 4.94 21.82 -0.86
C LEU A 217 5.93 21.13 0.08
N LEU A 218 5.46 20.51 1.17
CA LEU A 218 6.32 19.78 2.11
C LEU A 218 7.02 18.59 1.44
N ILE A 219 6.31 17.86 0.57
CA ILE A 219 6.90 16.76 -0.20
C ILE A 219 7.92 17.29 -1.22
N ALA A 220 7.63 18.39 -1.91
CA ALA A 220 8.56 18.96 -2.89
C ALA A 220 9.82 19.55 -2.23
N ALA A 221 9.68 20.19 -1.07
CA ALA A 221 10.77 20.88 -0.39
C ALA A 221 11.57 19.96 0.56
N LEU A 222 10.90 19.05 1.27
CA LEU A 222 11.47 18.25 2.37
C LEU A 222 11.36 16.75 2.13
N GLN A 223 10.65 16.30 1.08
CA GLN A 223 10.30 14.89 0.83
C GLN A 223 9.52 14.20 1.97
N GLN A 224 9.09 14.98 2.97
CA GLN A 224 8.56 14.46 4.23
C GLN A 224 7.51 15.41 4.79
N THR A 225 6.50 14.86 5.46
CA THR A 225 5.57 15.62 6.33
C THR A 225 5.78 15.21 7.79
N PRO A 226 5.34 16.03 8.78
CA PRO A 226 5.52 15.72 10.20
C PRO A 226 5.03 14.32 10.58
N GLY A 227 3.83 13.93 10.16
CA GLY A 227 3.27 12.60 10.40
C GLY A 227 4.05 11.51 9.67
N LYS A 228 4.41 11.71 8.40
CA LYS A 228 5.21 10.73 7.65
C LYS A 228 6.58 10.50 8.30
N TRP A 229 7.22 11.55 8.83
CA TRP A 229 8.46 11.45 9.58
C TRP A 229 8.30 10.61 10.85
N LEU A 230 7.21 10.83 11.56
CA LEU A 230 6.91 10.17 12.83
C LEU A 230 6.66 8.66 12.67
N PHE A 231 5.92 8.28 11.61
CA PHE A 231 5.57 6.89 11.33
C PHE A 231 6.49 6.20 10.31
N GLY A 232 7.60 6.85 9.93
CA GLY A 232 8.63 6.30 9.06
C GLY A 232 8.17 6.01 7.64
N VAL A 233 7.31 6.86 7.06
CA VAL A 233 6.79 6.75 5.68
C VAL A 233 7.59 7.67 4.76
N TYR A 234 8.03 7.17 3.61
CA TYR A 234 8.81 7.92 2.63
C TYR A 234 8.21 7.78 1.24
N LEU A 235 8.27 8.86 0.46
CA LEU A 235 7.74 8.92 -0.90
C LEU A 235 8.88 9.11 -1.89
N GLN A 236 8.90 8.30 -2.94
CA GLN A 236 9.84 8.39 -4.05
C GLN A 236 9.05 8.49 -5.35
N PHE A 237 9.27 9.55 -6.13
CA PHE A 237 8.57 9.81 -7.39
C PHE A 237 9.47 9.49 -8.59
N SER A 238 8.86 9.23 -9.75
CA SER A 238 9.55 9.08 -11.03
C SER A 238 10.57 7.93 -11.01
N ILE A 239 10.10 6.74 -10.64
CA ILE A 239 10.90 5.53 -10.55
C ILE A 239 10.84 4.73 -11.86
N SER A 240 9.69 4.74 -12.53
CA SER A 240 9.51 4.08 -13.82
C SER A 240 10.09 4.90 -14.97
N ASP A 241 10.14 6.23 -14.83
CA ASP A 241 10.67 7.15 -15.84
C ASP A 241 12.08 7.64 -15.46
N ALA A 242 13.09 7.04 -16.08
CA ALA A 242 14.51 7.35 -15.87
C ALA A 242 14.90 8.76 -16.37
N TYR A 243 14.13 9.33 -17.29
CA TYR A 243 14.38 10.63 -17.92
C TYR A 243 13.50 11.75 -17.36
N ALA A 244 12.66 11.43 -16.37
CA ALA A 244 11.82 12.39 -15.69
C ALA A 244 12.64 13.55 -15.10
N LYS A 245 12.21 14.78 -15.40
CA LYS A 245 12.78 15.96 -14.74
C LYS A 245 12.58 15.88 -13.22
N ARG A 246 13.69 16.04 -12.49
CA ARG A 246 13.79 16.01 -11.02
C ARG A 246 13.90 17.41 -10.40
N ASP A 247 13.43 18.42 -11.09
CA ASP A 247 13.33 19.78 -10.58
C ASP A 247 12.18 19.92 -9.57
N VAL A 248 12.31 20.89 -8.66
CA VAL A 248 11.33 21.14 -7.58
C VAL A 248 9.93 21.38 -8.15
N ARG A 249 9.82 22.05 -9.30
CA ARG A 249 8.53 22.33 -9.95
C ARG A 249 7.85 21.06 -10.44
N ALA A 250 8.56 20.17 -11.12
CA ALA A 250 7.99 18.90 -11.55
C ALA A 250 7.66 18.00 -10.34
N GLN A 251 8.45 18.03 -9.27
CA GLN A 251 8.13 17.29 -8.04
C GLN A 251 6.89 17.85 -7.35
N LEU A 252 6.74 19.18 -7.26
CA LEU A 252 5.55 19.84 -6.71
C LEU A 252 4.29 19.48 -7.51
N GLN A 253 4.37 19.50 -8.84
CA GLN A 253 3.23 19.16 -9.70
C GLN A 253 2.77 17.71 -9.50
N ARG A 254 3.69 16.75 -9.46
CA ARG A 254 3.38 15.33 -9.18
C ARG A 254 2.82 15.15 -7.77
N ALA A 255 3.44 15.79 -6.77
CA ALA A 255 2.98 15.72 -5.39
C ALA A 255 1.58 16.32 -5.22
N LEU A 256 1.27 17.42 -5.91
CA LEU A 256 -0.04 18.07 -5.89
C LEU A 256 -1.12 17.19 -6.54
N ARG A 257 -0.84 16.63 -7.73
CA ARG A 257 -1.78 15.70 -8.39
C ARG A 257 -2.05 14.47 -7.53
N ARG A 258 -1.02 13.90 -6.92
CA ARG A 258 -1.16 12.78 -5.99
C ARG A 258 -1.99 13.15 -4.76
N ALA A 259 -1.67 14.28 -4.11
CA ALA A 259 -2.38 14.74 -2.92
C ALA A 259 -3.86 15.07 -3.22
N PHE A 260 -4.14 15.61 -4.39
CA PHE A 260 -5.50 15.87 -4.85
C PHE A 260 -6.30 14.57 -5.07
N ARG A 261 -5.72 13.57 -5.76
CA ARG A 261 -6.36 12.26 -5.92
C ARG A 261 -6.61 11.57 -4.59
N VAL A 262 -5.64 11.64 -3.66
CA VAL A 262 -5.85 11.18 -2.28
C VAL A 262 -7.08 11.84 -1.65
N TRP A 263 -7.20 13.16 -1.78
CA TRP A 263 -8.30 13.92 -1.19
C TRP A 263 -9.65 13.53 -1.80
N TRP A 264 -9.73 13.41 -3.12
CA TRP A 264 -10.95 13.04 -3.84
C TRP A 264 -11.30 11.54 -3.72
N GLU A 265 -10.38 10.66 -4.15
CA GLU A 265 -10.58 9.21 -4.30
C GLU A 265 -10.31 8.44 -2.99
N GLY A 266 -9.41 8.94 -2.14
CA GLY A 266 -8.99 8.24 -0.92
C GLY A 266 -9.82 8.58 0.31
N ILE A 267 -10.22 9.85 0.49
CA ILE A 267 -10.92 10.31 1.70
C ILE A 267 -12.24 11.05 1.42
N ALA A 268 -12.82 10.97 0.22
CA ALA A 268 -14.12 11.56 -0.13
C ALA A 268 -14.21 13.06 0.20
N CYS A 269 -13.20 13.83 -0.15
CA CYS A 269 -13.07 15.24 0.21
C CYS A 269 -13.10 15.53 1.71
N GLY A 270 -12.81 14.54 2.56
CA GLY A 270 -12.92 14.65 4.01
C GLY A 270 -14.35 14.56 4.54
N PHE A 271 -15.34 14.19 3.72
CA PHE A 271 -16.72 14.07 4.19
C PHE A 271 -16.86 12.96 5.26
N PRO A 272 -17.31 13.27 6.50
CA PRO A 272 -17.20 12.34 7.62
C PRO A 272 -17.92 11.00 7.45
N LEU A 273 -18.99 10.94 6.64
CA LEU A 273 -19.76 9.71 6.43
C LEU A 273 -19.17 8.81 5.33
N LEU A 274 -18.58 9.40 4.28
CA LEU A 274 -18.01 8.64 3.16
C LEU A 274 -16.52 8.32 3.37
N ALA A 275 -15.78 9.19 4.06
CA ALA A 275 -14.35 9.01 4.28
C ALA A 275 -13.98 7.65 4.93
N PRO A 276 -14.69 7.16 5.98
CA PRO A 276 -14.38 5.86 6.57
C PRO A 276 -14.51 4.68 5.58
N ILE A 277 -15.49 4.77 4.67
CA ILE A 277 -15.73 3.72 3.66
C ILE A 277 -14.56 3.69 2.66
N LEU A 278 -14.17 4.85 2.11
CA LEU A 278 -13.06 4.92 1.15
C LEU A 278 -11.71 4.59 1.81
N ILE A 279 -11.50 4.98 3.07
CA ILE A 279 -10.30 4.59 3.82
C ILE A 279 -10.26 3.06 4.00
N ALA A 280 -11.38 2.42 4.32
CA ALA A 280 -11.46 0.97 4.43
C ALA A 280 -11.22 0.27 3.08
N VAL A 281 -11.75 0.82 1.97
CA VAL A 281 -11.46 0.32 0.62
C VAL A 281 -9.98 0.48 0.29
N ALA A 282 -9.38 1.64 0.57
CA ALA A 282 -7.97 1.90 0.34
C ALA A 282 -7.06 0.97 1.16
N TYR A 283 -7.46 0.65 2.40
CA TYR A 283 -6.78 -0.35 3.22
C TYR A 283 -6.75 -1.71 2.51
N GLU A 284 -7.90 -2.17 2.03
CA GLU A 284 -8.01 -3.43 1.29
C GLU A 284 -7.20 -3.41 -0.01
N THR A 285 -7.23 -2.31 -0.75
CA THR A 285 -6.43 -2.15 -1.97
C THR A 285 -4.94 -2.26 -1.69
N VAL A 286 -4.43 -1.59 -0.64
CA VAL A 286 -3.01 -1.70 -0.25
C VAL A 286 -2.65 -3.09 0.25
N ALA A 287 -3.53 -3.71 1.05
CA ALA A 287 -3.30 -5.05 1.57
C ALA A 287 -3.26 -6.12 0.47
N GLN A 288 -3.99 -5.90 -0.63
CA GLN A 288 -4.08 -6.82 -1.76
C GLN A 288 -3.02 -6.55 -2.83
N ASN A 289 -2.90 -5.29 -3.26
CA ASN A 289 -2.09 -4.91 -4.42
C ASN A 289 -0.71 -4.36 -4.03
N GLY A 290 -0.47 -4.10 -2.74
CA GLY A 290 0.75 -3.46 -2.23
C GLY A 290 0.80 -1.93 -2.42
N GLU A 291 -0.01 -1.40 -3.32
CA GLU A 291 -0.05 0.02 -3.70
C GLU A 291 -1.49 0.54 -3.83
N THR A 292 -1.64 1.86 -3.98
CA THR A 292 -2.95 2.51 -4.24
C THR A 292 -2.97 3.13 -5.63
N ASP A 293 -4.17 3.37 -6.16
CA ASP A 293 -4.35 3.89 -7.52
C ASP A 293 -3.71 5.28 -7.70
N TRP A 294 -3.77 6.14 -6.68
CA TRP A 294 -3.11 7.45 -6.71
C TRP A 294 -1.59 7.40 -6.54
N ASP A 295 -1.05 6.34 -5.92
CA ASP A 295 0.39 6.10 -5.89
C ASP A 295 0.86 5.63 -7.27
N PHE A 296 0.10 4.72 -7.87
CA PHE A 296 0.36 4.19 -9.19
C PHE A 296 0.34 5.28 -10.27
N ALA A 297 -0.73 6.09 -10.28
CA ALA A 297 -0.97 7.07 -11.34
C ALA A 297 0.05 8.21 -11.43
N GLU A 298 0.72 8.55 -10.33
CA GLU A 298 1.76 9.59 -10.31
C GLU A 298 3.17 9.01 -10.13
N ASP A 299 3.33 7.71 -10.40
CA ASP A 299 4.59 6.98 -10.28
C ASP A 299 5.29 7.22 -8.93
N CYS A 300 4.53 7.09 -7.84
CA CYS A 300 5.00 7.30 -6.49
C CYS A 300 5.11 5.97 -5.73
N LEU A 301 6.33 5.55 -5.38
CA LEU A 301 6.54 4.43 -4.48
C LEU A 301 6.58 4.89 -3.03
N VAL A 302 5.80 4.20 -2.20
CA VAL A 302 5.80 4.38 -0.75
C VAL A 302 6.73 3.35 -0.12
N THR A 303 7.67 3.82 0.70
CA THR A 303 8.59 2.95 1.45
C THR A 303 8.53 3.26 2.94
N HIS A 304 8.88 2.27 3.75
CA HIS A 304 8.75 2.31 5.20
C HIS A 304 10.09 2.04 5.86
N SER A 305 10.46 2.84 6.86
CA SER A 305 11.55 2.52 7.79
C SER A 305 10.95 2.09 9.12
N PRO A 306 11.60 1.22 9.92
CA PRO A 306 11.23 1.03 11.32
C PRO A 306 11.25 2.41 12.01
N PRO A 307 10.10 2.93 12.47
CA PRO A 307 10.10 4.19 13.17
C PRO A 307 10.88 4.02 14.48
N GLY A 308 11.74 4.99 14.81
CA GLY A 308 12.45 4.97 16.09
C GLY A 308 11.46 4.97 17.25
N VAL A 309 11.78 4.30 18.35
CA VAL A 309 10.87 4.14 19.51
C VAL A 309 10.28 5.48 19.95
N LEU A 310 11.11 6.51 20.07
CA LEU A 310 10.67 7.87 20.44
C LEU A 310 9.64 8.43 19.46
N ASN A 311 9.86 8.29 18.15
CA ASN A 311 8.94 8.79 17.14
C ASN A 311 7.60 8.05 17.21
N THR A 312 7.62 6.72 17.35
CA THR A 312 6.40 5.92 17.50
C THR A 312 5.62 6.33 18.73
N VAL A 313 6.29 6.49 19.89
CA VAL A 313 5.64 6.91 21.14
C VAL A 313 5.04 8.31 20.99
N THR A 314 5.80 9.28 20.49
CA THR A 314 5.32 10.64 20.25
C THR A 314 4.15 10.67 19.28
N GLY A 315 4.16 9.81 18.24
CA GLY A 315 3.05 9.70 17.30
C GLY A 315 1.79 9.10 17.88
N VAL A 316 1.90 8.01 18.64
CA VAL A 316 0.74 7.37 19.28
C VAL A 316 0.15 8.28 20.36
N VAL A 317 0.99 8.84 21.24
CA VAL A 317 0.55 9.77 22.30
C VAL A 317 -0.01 11.04 21.68
N GLY A 318 0.64 11.59 20.66
CA GLY A 318 0.15 12.77 19.95
C GLY A 318 -1.20 12.54 19.27
N LEU A 319 -1.39 11.39 18.60
CA LEU A 319 -2.71 11.03 18.02
C LEU A 319 -3.78 10.87 19.09
N ALA A 320 -3.47 10.22 20.22
CA ALA A 320 -4.41 10.06 21.32
C ALA A 320 -4.79 11.41 21.95
N ALA A 321 -3.82 12.30 22.15
CA ALA A 321 -4.06 13.65 22.65
C ALA A 321 -4.88 14.50 21.68
N MET A 322 -4.60 14.42 20.37
CA MET A 322 -5.41 15.09 19.36
C MET A 322 -6.84 14.54 19.30
N LEU A 323 -7.01 13.22 19.34
CA LEU A 323 -8.32 12.60 19.37
C LEU A 323 -9.14 13.10 20.58
N TRP A 324 -8.49 13.23 21.73
CA TRP A 324 -9.09 13.84 22.92
C TRP A 324 -9.47 15.32 22.68
N LEU A 325 -8.55 16.14 22.18
CA LEU A 325 -8.78 17.56 21.91
C LEU A 325 -9.96 17.79 20.97
N TYR A 326 -10.01 17.08 19.83
CA TYR A 326 -11.13 17.17 18.90
C TYR A 326 -12.42 16.61 19.49
N GLY A 327 -12.34 15.54 20.28
CA GLY A 327 -13.48 14.99 21.01
C GLY A 327 -14.11 16.03 21.94
N VAL A 328 -13.29 16.74 22.72
CA VAL A 328 -13.76 17.83 23.58
C VAL A 328 -14.21 19.03 22.76
N ALA A 329 -13.51 19.43 21.70
CA ALA A 329 -13.90 20.59 20.89
C ALA A 329 -15.26 20.40 20.18
N TRP A 330 -15.59 19.18 19.78
CA TRP A 330 -16.82 18.89 19.03
C TRP A 330 -17.96 18.25 19.84
N HIS A 331 -17.79 17.98 21.15
CA HIS A 331 -18.87 17.34 21.92
C HIS A 331 -20.15 18.18 21.98
N GLU A 332 -20.05 19.49 22.25
CA GLU A 332 -21.21 20.40 22.31
C GLU A 332 -21.88 20.57 20.94
N PRO A 333 -21.17 20.98 19.85
CA PRO A 333 -21.79 21.11 18.53
C PRO A 333 -22.46 19.81 18.05
N MET A 334 -21.88 18.66 18.39
CA MET A 334 -22.43 17.36 18.02
C MET A 334 -23.67 17.01 18.85
N ALA A 335 -23.66 17.29 20.16
CA ALA A 335 -24.82 17.11 21.03
C ALA A 335 -26.01 17.97 20.56
N GLU A 336 -25.76 19.24 20.23
CA GLU A 336 -26.77 20.16 19.69
C GLU A 336 -27.32 19.67 18.35
N SER A 337 -26.45 19.29 17.41
CA SER A 337 -26.86 18.78 16.10
C SER A 337 -27.76 17.53 16.22
N ILE A 338 -27.43 16.65 17.16
CA ILE A 338 -28.22 15.43 17.42
C ILE A 338 -29.55 15.76 18.10
N ALA A 339 -29.57 16.74 19.01
CA ALA A 339 -30.82 17.22 19.61
C ALA A 339 -31.75 17.82 18.55
N MET A 340 -31.22 18.66 17.66
CA MET A 340 -31.97 19.22 16.53
C MET A 340 -32.46 18.14 15.56
N ALA A 341 -31.63 17.14 15.25
CA ALA A 341 -32.05 16.03 14.40
C ALA A 341 -33.18 15.22 15.04
N LYS A 342 -33.11 14.95 16.36
CA LYS A 342 -34.18 14.27 17.10
C LYS A 342 -35.49 15.06 17.07
N THR A 343 -35.45 16.38 17.29
CA THR A 343 -36.67 17.21 17.26
C THR A 343 -37.25 17.31 15.85
N ALA A 344 -36.42 17.37 14.81
CA ALA A 344 -36.84 17.32 13.41
C ALA A 344 -37.49 15.98 13.03
N ILE A 345 -36.92 14.86 13.48
CA ILE A 345 -37.53 13.54 13.25
C ILE A 345 -38.88 13.44 13.97
N VAL A 346 -38.95 13.89 15.22
CA VAL A 346 -40.21 13.89 15.99
C VAL A 346 -41.27 14.79 15.36
N SER A 347 -40.90 15.92 14.75
CA SER A 347 -41.85 16.79 14.05
C SER A 347 -42.33 16.22 12.71
N TRP A 348 -41.56 15.30 12.11
CA TRP A 348 -41.93 14.61 10.87
C TRP A 348 -42.72 13.32 11.10
N VAL A 349 -42.72 12.80 12.33
CA VAL A 349 -43.58 11.68 12.74
C VAL A 349 -44.95 12.27 13.12
N PRO A 350 -46.01 12.03 12.33
CA PRO A 350 -47.37 12.35 12.77
C PRO A 350 -47.61 11.56 14.06
N SER A 351 -48.13 12.22 15.09
CA SER A 351 -48.35 11.66 16.43
C SER A 351 -48.81 10.20 16.38
N PRO A 352 -48.17 9.25 17.09
CA PRO A 352 -48.75 7.92 17.18
C PRO A 352 -50.11 8.04 17.90
N PRO A 353 -51.16 7.30 17.47
CA PRO A 353 -52.35 7.19 18.28
C PRO A 353 -51.93 6.65 19.66
N SER A 354 -52.50 7.22 20.69
CA SER A 354 -52.37 6.83 22.09
C SER A 354 -52.64 5.33 22.28
N LEU A 355 -51.61 4.50 22.15
CA LEU A 355 -51.67 3.07 22.41
C LEU A 355 -50.36 2.55 23.04
N LEU A 356 -49.72 3.34 23.90
CA LEU A 356 -48.73 2.84 24.85
C LEU A 356 -48.81 3.64 26.15
N SER A 357 -49.76 3.29 27.01
CA SER A 357 -49.73 3.65 28.42
C SER A 357 -48.78 2.72 29.18
N SER A 358 -47.47 2.88 28.97
CA SER A 358 -46.46 2.45 29.94
C SER A 358 -45.14 3.12 29.60
N GLY A 359 -44.69 3.99 30.51
CA GLY A 359 -43.64 4.96 30.30
C GLY A 359 -42.31 4.40 29.80
N PHE A 360 -41.77 5.08 28.79
CA PHE A 360 -40.35 5.06 28.47
C PHE A 360 -39.70 6.35 29.01
N GLN A 361 -39.78 6.50 30.34
CA GLN A 361 -39.12 7.55 31.09
C GLN A 361 -38.53 6.89 32.33
N GLY A 362 -37.27 6.47 32.25
CA GLY A 362 -36.57 5.87 33.38
C GLY A 362 -35.27 5.15 33.00
N ASP A 363 -34.14 5.73 33.40
CA ASP A 363 -32.86 5.09 33.69
C ASP A 363 -32.21 4.17 32.64
N VAL A 364 -31.33 4.79 31.84
CA VAL A 364 -30.17 4.11 31.24
C VAL A 364 -29.18 3.80 32.37
N GLY A 365 -29.38 2.66 33.03
CA GLY A 365 -28.46 2.25 34.09
C GLY A 365 -28.97 1.12 34.98
N LYS A 366 -29.26 -0.05 34.41
CA LYS A 366 -29.29 -1.32 35.15
C LYS A 366 -29.21 -2.50 34.18
N ILE A 367 -28.02 -3.09 34.11
CA ILE A 367 -27.81 -4.42 33.54
C ILE A 367 -28.38 -5.41 34.56
N GLY A 368 -29.55 -5.96 34.27
CA GLY A 368 -30.22 -6.96 35.09
C GLY A 368 -30.49 -8.21 34.27
N SER A 369 -29.64 -9.22 34.46
CA SER A 369 -29.94 -10.66 34.44
C SER A 369 -31.10 -11.12 33.54
N ILE A 370 -30.76 -11.59 32.34
CA ILE A 370 -31.63 -12.53 31.62
C ILE A 370 -31.25 -13.93 32.10
N ASP A 371 -32.05 -14.44 33.02
CA ASP A 371 -31.99 -15.81 33.50
C ASP A 371 -32.36 -16.77 32.36
N ARG A 372 -31.49 -17.74 32.13
CA ARG A 372 -31.66 -18.84 31.19
C ARG A 372 -32.80 -19.74 31.68
N THR A 373 -33.91 -19.76 30.95
CA THR A 373 -34.84 -20.90 30.97
C THR A 373 -34.53 -21.80 29.78
N LEU A 374 -33.78 -22.87 30.08
CA LEU A 374 -33.61 -24.04 29.24
C LEU A 374 -34.95 -24.78 29.12
N THR A 375 -35.55 -24.78 27.94
CA THR A 375 -36.44 -25.86 27.51
C THR A 375 -36.21 -26.15 26.02
N ALA A 376 -35.75 -27.36 25.75
CA ALA A 376 -35.58 -27.89 24.40
C ALA A 376 -36.92 -28.43 23.88
N PRO A 377 -37.16 -28.35 22.56
CA PRO A 377 -37.82 -29.43 21.87
C PRO A 377 -36.94 -29.98 20.74
N SER A 378 -36.89 -31.30 20.71
CA SER A 378 -36.40 -32.15 19.63
C SER A 378 -37.08 -31.78 18.30
N ALA A 379 -36.28 -31.45 17.28
CA ALA A 379 -36.72 -31.43 15.89
C ALA A 379 -35.55 -31.84 14.97
N ALA A 380 -35.82 -32.83 14.14
CA ALA A 380 -34.88 -33.54 13.30
C ALA A 380 -34.14 -32.65 12.30
N ALA A 381 -32.85 -32.94 12.10
CA ALA A 381 -32.00 -32.29 11.12
C ALA A 381 -32.42 -32.67 9.68
N PRO A 382 -32.52 -31.71 8.73
CA PRO A 382 -32.68 -32.03 7.32
C PRO A 382 -31.34 -32.53 6.75
N GLN A 383 -31.37 -33.73 6.19
CA GLN A 383 -30.26 -34.31 5.44
C GLN A 383 -30.01 -33.50 4.17
N ILE A 384 -28.84 -32.86 4.09
CA ILE A 384 -28.31 -32.32 2.83
C ILE A 384 -27.81 -33.51 2.01
N ARG A 385 -28.57 -33.90 0.99
CA ARG A 385 -28.10 -34.82 -0.05
C ARG A 385 -27.13 -34.07 -0.95
N SER A 386 -25.83 -34.25 -0.71
CA SER A 386 -24.81 -33.98 -1.73
C SER A 386 -24.97 -35.02 -2.85
N PRO A 387 -24.94 -34.63 -4.14
CA PRO A 387 -24.91 -35.61 -5.22
C PRO A 387 -23.59 -36.37 -5.10
N ALA A 388 -23.66 -37.71 -5.04
CA ALA A 388 -22.50 -38.56 -5.14
C ALA A 388 -21.86 -38.33 -6.52
N VAL A 389 -20.72 -37.65 -6.53
CA VAL A 389 -19.81 -37.67 -7.68
C VAL A 389 -19.39 -39.13 -7.83
N ASN A 390 -19.65 -39.74 -8.98
CA ASN A 390 -19.30 -41.14 -9.24
C ASN A 390 -17.82 -41.41 -8.90
N ASP A 391 -17.56 -42.12 -7.80
CA ASP A 391 -16.22 -42.53 -7.38
C ASP A 391 -15.52 -43.42 -8.43
N ALA A 392 -16.30 -44.07 -9.31
CA ALA A 392 -15.78 -44.88 -10.43
C ALA A 392 -15.11 -44.02 -11.52
N ASP A 393 -15.65 -42.85 -11.84
CA ASP A 393 -15.11 -41.99 -12.90
C ASP A 393 -13.81 -41.30 -12.46
N THR A 394 -13.73 -40.92 -11.18
CA THR A 394 -12.51 -40.29 -10.62
C THR A 394 -11.38 -41.30 -10.47
N THR A 395 -11.67 -42.53 -10.01
CA THR A 395 -10.67 -43.60 -9.92
C THR A 395 -10.13 -44.02 -11.29
N ALA A 396 -10.98 -44.04 -12.33
CA ALA A 396 -10.54 -44.27 -13.71
C ALA A 396 -9.59 -43.16 -14.21
N LEU A 397 -9.90 -41.88 -13.96
CA LEU A 397 -9.04 -40.75 -14.34
C LEU A 397 -7.68 -40.78 -13.61
N PHE A 398 -7.67 -41.17 -12.33
CA PHE A 398 -6.40 -41.35 -11.59
C PHE A 398 -5.57 -42.50 -12.14
N ALA A 399 -6.21 -43.63 -12.49
CA ALA A 399 -5.53 -44.77 -13.10
C ALA A 399 -4.94 -44.41 -14.48
N GLU A 400 -5.69 -43.68 -15.31
CA GLU A 400 -5.21 -43.20 -16.62
C GLU A 400 -4.01 -42.26 -16.47
N ARG A 401 -4.07 -41.31 -15.52
CA ARG A 401 -2.95 -40.41 -15.22
C ARG A 401 -1.71 -41.17 -14.76
N GLN A 402 -1.88 -42.17 -13.89
CA GLN A 402 -0.76 -42.99 -13.41
C GLN A 402 -0.14 -43.83 -14.53
N ALA A 403 -0.96 -44.41 -15.42
CA ALA A 403 -0.47 -45.15 -16.59
C ALA A 403 0.34 -44.24 -17.53
N ARG A 404 -0.14 -43.01 -17.79
CA ARG A 404 0.58 -42.03 -18.60
C ARG A 404 1.90 -41.60 -17.96
N LEU A 405 1.93 -41.40 -16.65
CA LEU A 405 3.17 -41.09 -15.93
C LEU A 405 4.19 -42.24 -15.99
N ALA A 406 3.73 -43.49 -15.85
CA ALA A 406 4.61 -44.66 -15.94
C ALA A 406 5.30 -44.75 -17.33
N LEU A 407 4.55 -44.47 -18.40
CA LEU A 407 5.11 -44.41 -19.75
C LEU A 407 6.15 -43.30 -19.90
N LEU A 408 5.83 -42.08 -19.44
CA LEU A 408 6.74 -40.93 -19.57
C LEU A 408 8.03 -41.08 -18.76
N ARG A 409 7.95 -41.63 -17.53
CA ARG A 409 9.10 -41.95 -16.68
C ARG A 409 10.08 -42.92 -17.34
N GLY A 410 9.57 -43.86 -18.14
CA GLY A 410 10.41 -44.84 -18.85
C GLY A 410 10.92 -44.33 -20.19
N GLU A 411 10.03 -43.79 -21.04
CA GLU A 411 10.36 -43.42 -22.40
C GLU A 411 11.21 -42.15 -22.50
N GLY A 412 10.98 -41.15 -21.65
CA GLY A 412 11.72 -39.89 -21.68
C GLY A 412 13.24 -40.09 -21.53
N PRO A 413 13.71 -40.68 -20.40
CA PRO A 413 15.12 -40.99 -20.19
C PRO A 413 15.69 -41.98 -21.21
N ARG A 414 14.89 -42.94 -21.68
CA ARG A 414 15.32 -43.89 -22.72
C ARG A 414 15.62 -43.18 -24.04
N MET A 415 14.77 -42.24 -24.47
CA MET A 415 14.98 -41.44 -25.69
C MET A 415 16.17 -40.49 -25.54
N LEU A 416 16.38 -39.95 -24.34
CA LEU A 416 17.55 -39.14 -24.01
C LEU A 416 18.83 -39.98 -24.19
N ASN A 417 18.90 -41.17 -23.58
CA ASN A 417 20.06 -42.05 -23.70
C ASN A 417 20.27 -42.60 -25.12
N ALA A 418 19.20 -42.73 -25.90
CA ALA A 418 19.25 -43.13 -27.31
C ALA A 418 19.73 -42.00 -28.26
N GLY A 419 19.97 -40.79 -27.74
CA GLY A 419 20.41 -39.64 -28.52
C GLY A 419 19.32 -38.98 -29.37
N ASN A 420 18.05 -39.34 -29.17
CA ASN A 420 16.92 -38.68 -29.84
C ASN A 420 16.46 -37.47 -29.01
N TRP A 421 17.29 -36.43 -28.99
CA TRP A 421 17.16 -35.28 -28.09
C TRP A 421 15.84 -34.52 -28.27
N ARG A 422 15.38 -34.37 -29.51
CA ARG A 422 14.12 -33.67 -29.83
C ARG A 422 12.92 -34.41 -29.23
N ARG A 423 12.82 -35.72 -29.46
CA ARG A 423 11.72 -36.53 -28.93
C ARG A 423 11.80 -36.66 -27.41
N ALA A 424 13.02 -36.77 -26.86
CA ALA A 424 13.25 -36.76 -25.43
C ALA A 424 12.77 -35.45 -24.78
N GLY A 425 13.03 -34.30 -25.42
CA GLY A 425 12.57 -32.99 -24.95
C GLY A 425 11.05 -32.92 -24.84
N GLU A 426 10.32 -33.36 -25.87
CA GLU A 426 8.85 -33.39 -25.88
C GLU A 426 8.29 -34.29 -24.76
N LEU A 427 8.85 -35.51 -24.62
CA LEU A 427 8.39 -36.46 -23.60
C LEU A 427 8.71 -35.97 -22.18
N CYS A 428 9.90 -35.41 -21.94
CA CYS A 428 10.29 -34.92 -20.63
C CYS A 428 9.59 -33.60 -20.27
N GLN A 429 9.18 -32.79 -21.24
CA GLN A 429 8.29 -31.65 -21.03
C GLN A 429 6.86 -32.10 -20.68
N ALA A 430 6.33 -33.11 -21.38
CA ALA A 430 5.03 -33.68 -21.03
C ALA A 430 5.06 -34.32 -19.62
N TRP A 431 6.18 -34.92 -19.24
CA TRP A 431 6.39 -35.48 -17.91
C TRP A 431 6.43 -34.40 -16.83
N SER A 432 7.18 -33.30 -17.04
CA SER A 432 7.27 -32.21 -16.06
C SER A 432 5.96 -31.48 -15.84
N ASN A 433 5.08 -31.44 -16.84
CA ASN A 433 3.73 -30.87 -16.72
C ASN A 433 2.79 -31.75 -15.88
N LEU A 434 2.96 -33.08 -15.89
CA LEU A 434 2.11 -34.00 -15.11
C LEU A 434 2.64 -34.24 -13.70
N GLU A 435 3.96 -34.20 -13.51
CA GLU A 435 4.67 -34.44 -12.26
C GLU A 435 5.62 -33.28 -11.94
N PHE A 436 5.05 -32.12 -11.60
CA PHE A 436 5.83 -30.89 -11.41
C PHE A 436 6.66 -30.85 -10.13
N TRP A 437 6.35 -31.69 -9.13
CA TRP A 437 6.98 -31.69 -7.80
C TRP A 437 8.24 -32.57 -7.69
N SER A 438 8.54 -33.38 -8.72
CA SER A 438 9.74 -34.22 -8.76
C SER A 438 10.88 -33.49 -9.49
N PRO A 439 12.15 -33.66 -9.08
CA PRO A 439 13.30 -33.14 -9.81
C PRO A 439 13.57 -33.89 -11.14
N ASP A 440 13.23 -35.18 -11.24
CA ASP A 440 13.62 -36.04 -12.37
C ASP A 440 13.13 -35.59 -13.76
N PRO A 441 11.87 -35.16 -13.93
CA PRO A 441 11.38 -34.66 -15.21
C PRO A 441 12.14 -33.42 -15.67
N TRP A 442 12.45 -32.52 -14.74
CA TRP A 442 13.21 -31.30 -15.01
C TRP A 442 14.68 -31.59 -15.34
N ARG A 443 15.29 -32.59 -14.68
CA ARG A 443 16.62 -33.10 -15.04
C ARG A 443 16.64 -33.63 -16.47
N CYS A 444 15.71 -34.51 -16.82
CA CYS A 444 15.61 -35.05 -18.18
C CYS A 444 15.42 -33.96 -19.24
N LEU A 445 14.50 -33.02 -18.98
CA LEU A 445 14.23 -31.90 -19.89
C LEU A 445 15.47 -31.02 -20.08
N GLY A 446 16.19 -30.71 -18.99
CA GLY A 446 17.42 -29.93 -19.05
C GLY A 446 18.49 -30.58 -19.92
N TYR A 447 18.75 -31.88 -19.73
CA TYR A 447 19.72 -32.60 -20.57
C TYR A 447 19.28 -32.70 -22.04
N ALA A 448 17.99 -32.89 -22.30
CA ALA A 448 17.46 -32.94 -23.66
C ALA A 448 17.62 -31.59 -24.39
N MET A 449 17.36 -30.47 -23.71
CA MET A 449 17.51 -29.12 -24.28
C MET A 449 18.98 -28.74 -24.43
N GLN A 450 19.82 -29.13 -23.48
CA GLN A 450 21.27 -28.89 -23.53
C GLN A 450 21.92 -29.59 -24.73
N ALA A 451 21.47 -30.80 -25.06
CA ALA A 451 21.95 -31.55 -26.22
C ALA A 451 21.46 -30.98 -27.56
N GLN A 452 20.31 -30.28 -27.56
CA GLN A 452 19.77 -29.59 -28.75
C GLN A 452 20.42 -28.22 -29.01
N GLY A 453 21.22 -27.70 -28.07
CA GLY A 453 21.83 -26.36 -28.16
C GLY A 453 20.96 -25.24 -27.58
N TYR A 454 19.77 -25.55 -27.04
CA TYR A 454 18.91 -24.59 -26.33
C TYR A 454 19.42 -24.38 -24.90
N HIS A 455 20.57 -23.71 -24.80
CA HIS A 455 21.30 -23.57 -23.54
C HIS A 455 20.57 -22.74 -22.47
N GLN A 456 19.76 -21.75 -22.86
CA GLN A 456 18.96 -20.98 -21.90
C GLN A 456 17.85 -21.85 -21.29
N ASP A 457 17.07 -22.53 -22.13
CA ASP A 457 15.99 -23.41 -21.67
C ASP A 457 16.52 -24.53 -20.79
N ALA A 458 17.69 -25.09 -21.14
CA ALA A 458 18.38 -26.07 -20.31
C ALA A 458 18.69 -25.54 -18.90
N ILE A 459 19.23 -24.31 -18.78
CA ILE A 459 19.53 -23.69 -17.47
C ILE A 459 18.24 -23.50 -16.66
N THR A 460 17.14 -23.07 -17.29
CA THR A 460 15.87 -22.90 -16.58
C THR A 460 15.34 -24.23 -16.03
N ALA A 461 15.45 -25.32 -16.80
CA ALA A 461 15.04 -26.64 -16.37
C ALA A 461 15.95 -27.18 -15.24
N PHE A 462 17.27 -27.02 -15.33
CA PHE A 462 18.19 -27.44 -14.26
C PHE A 462 17.98 -26.65 -12.96
N ARG A 463 17.72 -25.34 -13.03
CA ARG A 463 17.41 -24.54 -11.84
C ARG A 463 16.12 -24.98 -11.18
N LYS A 464 15.09 -25.36 -11.96
CA LYS A 464 13.87 -25.94 -11.41
C LYS A 464 14.14 -27.29 -10.74
N ALA A 465 14.95 -28.15 -11.35
CA ALA A 465 15.36 -29.41 -10.72
C ALA A 465 16.08 -29.17 -9.38
N ALA A 466 17.02 -28.22 -9.33
CA ALA A 466 17.78 -27.88 -8.12
C ALA A 466 16.93 -27.26 -7.00
N GLN A 467 15.77 -26.66 -7.31
CA GLN A 467 14.82 -26.21 -6.29
C GLN A 467 14.18 -27.38 -5.53
N TYR A 468 13.94 -28.49 -6.22
CA TYR A 468 13.32 -29.68 -5.62
C TYR A 468 14.35 -30.66 -5.04
N ASP A 469 15.58 -30.65 -5.53
CA ASP A 469 16.70 -31.44 -5.00
C ASP A 469 17.98 -30.57 -4.84
N PRO A 470 18.08 -29.78 -3.76
CA PRO A 470 19.23 -28.89 -3.53
C PRO A 470 20.55 -29.62 -3.24
N GLY A 471 20.53 -30.93 -3.00
CA GLY A 471 21.71 -31.74 -2.70
C GLY A 471 22.45 -32.24 -3.95
N ASP A 472 21.82 -32.18 -5.12
CA ASP A 472 22.34 -32.74 -6.36
C ASP A 472 23.35 -31.78 -7.05
N ARG A 473 24.63 -32.01 -6.78
CA ARG A 473 25.74 -31.26 -7.40
C ARG A 473 25.95 -31.58 -8.88
N SER A 474 25.31 -32.62 -9.44
CA SER A 474 25.45 -32.94 -10.87
C SER A 474 24.82 -31.86 -11.77
N LEU A 475 23.85 -31.11 -11.23
CA LEU A 475 23.17 -30.02 -11.91
C LEU A 475 24.06 -28.79 -12.07
N ASP A 476 24.95 -28.52 -11.11
CA ASP A 476 25.87 -27.37 -11.19
C ASP A 476 26.80 -27.49 -12.40
N ALA A 477 27.36 -28.68 -12.61
CA ALA A 477 28.20 -28.97 -13.78
C ALA A 477 27.42 -28.87 -15.10
N ALA A 478 26.14 -29.27 -15.11
CA ALA A 478 25.29 -29.17 -16.30
C ALA A 478 24.91 -27.72 -16.63
N ILE A 479 24.66 -26.89 -15.60
CA ILE A 479 24.42 -25.45 -15.74
C ILE A 479 25.67 -24.75 -16.27
N GLU A 480 26.84 -25.02 -15.69
CA GLU A 480 28.11 -24.42 -16.13
C GLU A 480 28.40 -24.77 -17.61
N LYS A 481 28.18 -26.03 -18.00
CA LYS A 481 28.34 -26.47 -19.40
C LYS A 481 27.38 -25.73 -20.35
N SER A 482 26.14 -25.47 -19.92
CA SER A 482 25.18 -24.68 -20.72
C SER A 482 25.59 -23.21 -20.83
N GLN A 483 26.10 -22.61 -19.74
CA GLN A 483 26.62 -21.24 -19.75
C GLN A 483 27.79 -21.08 -20.73
N LYS A 484 28.74 -22.02 -20.74
CA LYS A 484 29.83 -22.04 -21.72
C LYS A 484 29.32 -22.15 -23.15
N GLY A 485 28.27 -22.95 -23.37
CA GLY A 485 27.59 -23.07 -24.67
C GLY A 485 27.04 -21.73 -25.18
N ILE A 486 26.41 -20.94 -24.32
CA ILE A 486 25.90 -19.59 -24.66
C ILE A 486 27.04 -18.67 -25.10
N VAL A 487 28.15 -18.68 -24.35
CA VAL A 487 29.33 -17.85 -24.67
C VAL A 487 29.94 -18.27 -26.01
N LEU A 488 30.04 -19.58 -26.27
CA LEU A 488 30.53 -20.11 -27.55
C LEU A 488 29.62 -19.72 -28.72
N ASP A 489 28.30 -19.82 -28.55
CA ASP A 489 27.33 -19.44 -29.59
C ASP A 489 27.33 -17.93 -29.86
N PHE A 490 27.55 -17.11 -28.82
CA PHE A 490 27.76 -15.67 -28.96
C PHE A 490 29.06 -15.37 -29.73
N LEU A 491 30.19 -15.96 -29.32
CA LEU A 491 31.47 -15.77 -29.99
C LEU A 491 31.43 -16.20 -31.46
N ASN A 492 30.73 -17.28 -31.79
CA ASN A 492 30.56 -17.76 -33.17
C ASN A 492 29.71 -16.80 -34.02
N ARG A 493 28.68 -16.17 -33.44
CA ARG A 493 27.84 -15.20 -34.15
C ARG A 493 28.56 -13.88 -34.46
N TYR A 494 29.45 -13.42 -33.58
CA TYR A 494 30.16 -12.14 -33.72
C TYR A 494 31.60 -12.26 -34.26
N ARG A 495 31.99 -13.44 -34.76
CA ARG A 495 33.28 -13.65 -35.44
C ARG A 495 33.24 -13.35 -36.95
N ARG A 496 32.08 -12.99 -37.50
CA ARG A 496 31.94 -12.38 -38.83
C ARG A 496 31.86 -10.87 -38.68
#